data_AF-A0A3R9V389-F1
#
_entry.id   AF-A0A3R9V389-F1
#
_cell.length_a   1.000
_cell.length_b   1.000
_cell.length_c   1.000
_cell.angle_alpha   90.00
_cell.angle_beta   90.00
_cell.angle_gamma   90.00
#
_symmetry.space_group_name_H-M   'P 1'
#
loop_
_entity.id
_entity.type
_entity.pdbx_description
1 polymer ?
#
loop_
_entity_poly.entity_id
_entity_poly.type
_entity_poly.pdbx_seq_one_letter_code
_entity_poly.pdbx_strand_id
1 'polypeptide(L)'
;MPLTAYRRALPLLRIPFSVYLMPVFWFGLSALRQPFSPWRAAGVFVVLHLLAYPASNGYNSYYDRDEGSIGGLRRPPKVSRELLHLVWLFDVLAVVGAGFLSLWFAALVAVYLLVSKAYSYEGIRLKKYPLLSTAVVVVFQGAYTFLMTQVGVAASLTQVSAPDNLVLALVSSLFLCGSYPLTQVYQHEEDARRGDRTLSLRLGIRGTFVFAGLALAAGAALLAATYLYRQEERHLLLFLVATGPVVFLFGQWARAVWQQEAAADFDHTMRMNQVSSLCMSVAFALMLLW
;
A
#
# COMPACT_ATOMS: atom_id res chain seq x y z
N MET A 1 35.01 -2.36 -4.65
CA MET A 1 34.35 -3.59 -5.16
C MET A 1 33.11 -4.05 -4.36
N PRO A 2 33.04 -3.98 -3.01
CA PRO A 2 31.79 -4.33 -2.30
C PRO A 2 30.71 -3.23 -2.37
N LEU A 3 31.08 -1.95 -2.22
CA LEU A 3 30.13 -0.82 -2.29
C LEU A 3 29.38 -0.73 -3.64
N THR A 4 30.03 -1.15 -4.72
CA THR A 4 29.42 -1.21 -6.05
C THR A 4 28.30 -2.25 -6.15
N ALA A 5 28.38 -3.36 -5.41
CA ALA A 5 27.33 -4.38 -5.38
C ALA A 5 26.09 -3.86 -4.63
N TYR A 6 26.29 -3.24 -3.46
CA TYR A 6 25.21 -2.60 -2.70
C TYR A 6 24.52 -1.48 -3.48
N ARG A 7 25.28 -0.63 -4.20
CA ARG A 7 24.71 0.42 -5.06
C ARG A 7 23.82 -0.14 -6.17
N ARG A 8 24.13 -1.33 -6.71
CA ARG A 8 23.31 -2.01 -7.73
C ARG A 8 22.05 -2.66 -7.15
N ALA A 9 22.10 -3.10 -5.90
CA ALA A 9 20.96 -3.69 -5.20
C ALA A 9 19.97 -2.64 -4.68
N LEU A 10 20.45 -1.45 -4.28
CA LEU A 10 19.65 -0.41 -3.63
C LEU A 10 18.34 -0.03 -4.37
N PRO A 11 18.30 0.07 -5.71
CA PRO A 11 17.04 0.37 -6.41
C PRO A 11 15.93 -0.65 -6.14
N LEU A 12 16.26 -1.92 -5.87
CA LEU A 12 15.28 -2.99 -5.62
C LEU A 12 14.55 -2.84 -4.27
N LEU A 13 15.08 -2.03 -3.35
CA LEU A 13 14.34 -1.60 -2.16
C LEU A 13 13.16 -0.67 -2.51
N ARG A 14 13.16 -0.07 -3.71
CA ARG A 14 12.07 0.79 -4.21
C ARG A 14 11.68 1.89 -3.22
N ILE A 15 12.64 2.53 -2.57
CA ILE A 15 12.39 3.60 -1.58
C ILE A 15 11.48 4.71 -2.15
N PRO A 16 11.65 5.20 -3.39
CA PRO A 16 10.73 6.20 -3.95
C PRO A 16 9.30 5.68 -4.12
N PHE A 17 9.12 4.38 -4.37
CA PHE A 17 7.78 3.76 -4.49
C PHE A 17 7.03 3.81 -3.16
N SER A 18 7.71 3.82 -2.01
CA SER A 18 7.08 3.96 -0.70
C SER A 18 6.23 5.23 -0.58
N VAL A 19 6.52 6.29 -1.35
CA VAL A 19 5.69 7.50 -1.41
C VAL A 19 4.27 7.19 -1.84
N TYR A 20 4.07 6.15 -2.68
CA TYR A 20 2.74 5.73 -3.12
C TYR A 20 1.91 5.04 -2.04
N LEU A 21 2.52 4.74 -0.89
CA LEU A 21 1.86 4.11 0.27
C LEU A 21 1.46 5.13 1.35
N MET A 22 1.82 6.41 1.17
CA MET A 22 1.47 7.51 2.08
C MET A 22 -0.03 7.71 2.34
N PRO A 23 -0.96 7.43 1.40
CA PRO A 23 -2.38 7.65 1.65
C PRO A 23 -2.91 6.97 2.91
N VAL A 24 -2.49 5.72 3.18
CA VAL A 24 -2.97 4.97 4.35
C VAL A 24 -2.43 5.56 5.65
N PHE A 25 -1.19 6.05 5.64
CA PHE A 25 -0.59 6.75 6.78
C PHE A 25 -1.36 8.03 7.10
N TRP A 26 -1.58 8.89 6.11
CA TRP A 26 -2.33 10.13 6.32
C TRP A 26 -3.78 9.86 6.72
N PHE A 27 -4.42 8.84 6.13
CA PHE A 27 -5.78 8.47 6.50
C PHE A 27 -5.87 7.98 7.95
N GLY A 28 -4.91 7.17 8.39
CA GLY A 28 -4.81 6.72 9.78
C GLY A 28 -4.71 7.88 10.76
N LEU A 29 -3.93 8.90 10.43
CA LEU A 29 -3.81 10.11 11.25
C LEU A 29 -5.07 10.98 11.20
N SER A 30 -5.63 11.23 10.02
CA SER A 30 -6.79 12.13 9.85
C SER A 30 -8.08 11.56 10.45
N ALA A 31 -8.14 10.26 10.67
CA ALA A 31 -9.28 9.62 11.33
C ALA A 31 -9.29 9.80 12.87
N LEU A 32 -8.18 10.23 13.47
CA LEU A 32 -8.08 10.45 14.91
C LEU A 32 -8.78 11.76 15.30
N ARG A 33 -9.75 11.65 16.23
CA ARG A 33 -10.52 12.80 16.73
C ARG A 33 -9.84 13.57 17.87
N GLN A 34 -8.71 13.08 18.37
CA GLN A 34 -7.92 13.77 19.40
C GLN A 34 -6.52 14.05 18.87
N PRO A 35 -5.85 15.09 19.37
CA PRO A 35 -4.49 15.42 18.98
C PRO A 35 -3.53 14.24 19.20
N PHE A 36 -2.60 14.06 18.27
CA PHE A 36 -1.52 13.10 18.36
C PHE A 36 -0.18 13.82 18.33
N SER A 37 0.88 13.11 18.72
CA SER A 37 2.23 13.69 18.78
C SER A 37 2.85 13.84 17.38
N PRO A 38 3.21 15.05 16.92
CA PRO A 38 3.82 15.25 15.61
C PRO A 38 5.19 14.56 15.46
N TRP A 39 5.97 14.52 16.54
CA TRP A 39 7.27 13.84 16.52
C TRP A 39 7.08 12.33 16.36
N ARG A 40 6.08 11.74 17.03
CA ARG A 40 5.77 10.32 16.84
C ARG A 40 5.27 10.05 15.43
N ALA A 41 4.42 10.93 14.88
CA ALA A 41 3.97 10.82 13.49
C ALA A 41 5.15 10.82 12.51
N ALA A 42 6.13 11.71 12.69
CA ALA A 42 7.35 11.71 11.90
C ALA A 42 8.17 10.41 12.09
N GLY A 43 8.28 9.91 13.32
CA GLY A 43 8.94 8.64 13.62
C GLY A 43 8.25 7.45 12.93
N VAL A 44 6.92 7.36 13.02
CA VAL A 44 6.12 6.34 12.31
C VAL A 44 6.32 6.44 10.82
N PHE A 45 6.31 7.66 10.27
CA PHE A 45 6.54 7.89 8.84
C PHE A 45 7.89 7.33 8.40
N VAL A 46 8.97 7.66 9.12
CA VAL A 46 10.33 7.15 8.84
C VAL A 46 10.38 5.63 8.92
N VAL A 47 9.85 5.04 10.01
CA VAL A 47 9.83 3.60 10.22
C VAL A 47 9.12 2.88 9.07
N LEU A 48 7.95 3.36 8.65
CA LEU A 48 7.17 2.69 7.62
C LEU A 48 7.74 2.94 6.22
N HIS A 49 7.94 4.20 5.82
CA HIS A 49 8.20 4.58 4.44
C HIS A 49 9.67 4.44 4.04
N LEU A 50 10.59 4.65 4.99
CA LEU A 50 12.03 4.61 4.72
C LEU A 50 12.67 3.28 5.14
N LEU A 51 12.02 2.46 5.97
CA LEU A 51 12.58 1.20 6.46
C LEU A 51 11.69 -0.02 6.12
N ALA A 52 10.49 -0.11 6.69
CA ALA A 52 9.66 -1.32 6.58
C ALA A 52 9.18 -1.61 5.15
N TYR A 53 8.58 -0.63 4.46
CA TYR A 53 8.14 -0.84 3.08
C TYR A 53 9.32 -1.11 2.13
N PRO A 54 10.47 -0.41 2.22
CA PRO A 54 11.62 -0.76 1.42
C PRO A 54 12.18 -2.16 1.69
N ALA A 55 12.19 -2.63 2.95
CA ALA A 55 12.58 -3.99 3.30
C ALA A 55 11.65 -5.03 2.65
N SER A 56 10.34 -4.83 2.78
CA SER A 56 9.30 -5.66 2.13
C SER A 56 9.46 -5.72 0.61
N ASN A 57 9.68 -4.56 -0.03
CA ASN A 57 9.87 -4.46 -1.47
C ASN A 57 11.13 -5.17 -1.95
N GLY A 58 12.24 -5.01 -1.22
CA GLY A 58 13.50 -5.67 -1.52
C GLY A 58 13.44 -7.19 -1.33
N TYR A 59 12.77 -7.65 -0.27
CA TYR A 59 12.56 -9.07 -0.03
C TYR A 59 11.72 -9.68 -1.16
N ASN A 60 10.63 -9.01 -1.54
CA ASN A 60 9.80 -9.42 -2.67
C ASN A 60 10.63 -9.53 -3.96
N SER A 61 11.39 -8.50 -4.32
CA SER A 61 12.25 -8.53 -5.51
C SER A 61 13.32 -9.64 -5.45
N TYR A 62 13.86 -9.96 -4.27
CA TYR A 62 14.87 -11.01 -4.13
C TYR A 62 14.35 -12.41 -4.51
N TYR A 63 13.12 -12.74 -4.09
CA TYR A 63 12.50 -14.04 -4.36
C TYR A 63 11.82 -14.10 -5.72
N ASP A 64 11.23 -12.99 -6.17
CA ASP A 64 10.47 -12.98 -7.42
C ASP A 64 11.40 -12.95 -8.64
N ARG A 65 12.58 -12.32 -8.51
CA ARG A 65 13.64 -12.26 -9.54
C ARG A 65 13.12 -11.79 -10.90
N ASP A 66 12.22 -10.81 -10.86
CA ASP A 66 11.53 -10.29 -12.03
C ASP A 66 12.52 -9.74 -13.07
N GLU A 67 12.29 -10.10 -14.33
CA GLU A 67 13.04 -9.55 -15.47
C GLU A 67 12.25 -8.44 -16.17
N GLY A 68 10.91 -8.51 -16.10
CA GLY A 68 10.00 -7.48 -16.57
C GLY A 68 9.87 -6.32 -15.60
N SER A 69 9.05 -5.33 -15.98
CA SER A 69 8.79 -4.17 -15.13
C SER A 69 8.08 -4.56 -13.83
N ILE A 70 8.44 -3.89 -12.73
CA ILE A 70 7.81 -4.02 -11.42
C ILE A 70 7.44 -2.63 -10.89
N GLY A 71 6.58 -2.55 -9.88
CA GLY A 71 6.15 -1.27 -9.29
C GLY A 71 7.30 -0.29 -9.06
N GLY A 72 7.28 0.86 -9.73
CA GLY A 72 8.30 1.91 -9.65
C GLY A 72 9.59 1.68 -10.48
N LEU A 73 9.79 0.51 -11.08
CA LEU A 73 10.98 0.18 -11.89
C LEU A 73 10.60 -0.47 -13.23
N ARG A 74 10.76 0.29 -14.32
CA ARG A 74 10.52 -0.22 -15.68
C ARG A 74 11.50 -1.33 -16.09
N ARG A 75 12.75 -1.26 -15.62
CA ARG A 75 13.81 -2.24 -15.88
C ARG A 75 14.54 -2.52 -14.57
N PRO A 76 14.06 -3.47 -13.74
CA PRO A 76 14.71 -3.77 -12.48
C PRO A 76 16.13 -4.30 -12.72
N PRO A 77 17.12 -3.91 -11.88
CA PRO A 77 18.44 -4.51 -11.95
C PRO A 77 18.39 -5.96 -11.48
N LYS A 78 19.37 -6.77 -11.89
CA LYS A 78 19.47 -8.17 -11.44
C LYS A 78 19.65 -8.26 -9.93
N VAL A 79 18.92 -9.18 -9.33
CA VAL A 79 18.99 -9.50 -7.90
C VAL A 79 20.39 -10.01 -7.53
N SER A 80 20.84 -9.66 -6.33
CA SER A 80 22.11 -10.07 -5.76
C SER A 80 21.95 -10.39 -4.26
N ARG A 81 22.93 -11.08 -3.66
CA ARG A 81 22.87 -11.46 -2.23
C ARG A 81 22.92 -10.25 -1.31
N GLU A 82 23.56 -9.18 -1.76
CA GLU A 82 23.66 -7.89 -1.07
C GLU A 82 22.28 -7.26 -0.80
N LEU A 83 21.27 -7.58 -1.64
CA LEU A 83 19.90 -7.14 -1.39
C LEU A 83 19.35 -7.74 -0.09
N LEU A 84 19.61 -9.02 0.21
CA LEU A 84 19.17 -9.61 1.48
C LEU A 84 19.86 -8.97 2.68
N HIS A 85 21.14 -8.62 2.57
CA HIS A 85 21.85 -7.91 3.63
C HIS A 85 21.18 -6.56 3.94
N LEU A 86 20.78 -5.82 2.88
CA LEU A 86 20.06 -4.56 3.03
C LEU A 86 18.67 -4.77 3.64
N VAL A 87 17.95 -5.80 3.21
CA VAL A 87 16.63 -6.13 3.77
C VAL A 87 16.73 -6.43 5.26
N TRP A 88 17.66 -7.27 5.70
CA TRP A 88 17.84 -7.58 7.13
C TRP A 88 18.23 -6.35 7.95
N LEU A 89 19.10 -5.51 7.40
CA LEU A 89 19.44 -4.24 8.04
C LEU A 89 18.20 -3.36 8.22
N PHE A 90 17.40 -3.20 7.17
CA PHE A 90 16.18 -2.37 7.22
C PHE A 90 15.11 -2.96 8.14
N ASP A 91 14.95 -4.29 8.18
CA ASP A 91 14.04 -4.96 9.11
C ASP A 91 14.42 -4.67 10.57
N VAL A 92 15.70 -4.84 10.91
CA VAL A 92 16.21 -4.58 12.27
C VAL A 92 16.04 -3.11 12.63
N LEU A 93 16.41 -2.20 11.72
CA LEU A 93 16.24 -0.77 11.93
C LEU A 93 14.76 -0.37 12.07
N ALA A 94 13.85 -0.99 11.32
CA ALA A 94 12.42 -0.72 11.41
C ALA A 94 11.86 -1.14 12.78
N VAL A 95 12.16 -2.35 13.25
CA VAL A 95 11.65 -2.87 14.52
C VAL A 95 12.29 -2.14 15.71
N VAL A 96 13.60 -1.92 15.70
CA VAL A 96 14.30 -1.16 16.75
C VAL A 96 13.84 0.30 16.75
N GLY A 97 13.73 0.92 15.57
CA GLY A 97 13.20 2.27 15.39
C GLY A 97 11.78 2.42 15.93
N ALA A 98 10.91 1.46 15.64
CA ALA A 98 9.56 1.40 16.19
C ALA A 98 9.55 1.26 17.73
N GLY A 99 10.51 0.49 18.28
CA GLY A 99 10.67 0.28 19.72
C GLY A 99 10.93 1.57 20.50
N PHE A 100 11.62 2.55 19.89
CA PHE A 100 11.80 3.87 20.49
C PHE A 100 10.50 4.69 20.57
N LEU A 101 9.47 4.35 19.80
CA LEU A 101 8.14 4.99 19.87
C LEU A 101 7.23 4.26 20.87
N SER A 102 7.15 2.93 20.73
CA SER A 102 6.30 2.05 21.53
C SER A 102 6.62 0.59 21.22
N LEU A 103 6.69 -0.26 22.26
CA LEU A 103 6.84 -1.72 22.08
C LEU A 103 5.65 -2.33 21.34
N TRP A 104 4.43 -1.79 21.51
CA TRP A 104 3.26 -2.24 20.77
C TRP A 104 3.37 -1.92 19.28
N PHE A 105 3.84 -0.72 18.95
CA PHE A 105 4.10 -0.35 17.56
C PHE A 105 5.20 -1.23 16.95
N ALA A 106 6.28 -1.50 17.68
CA ALA A 106 7.33 -2.41 17.24
C ALA A 106 6.83 -3.83 16.98
N ALA A 107 5.98 -4.36 17.87
CA ALA A 107 5.36 -5.67 17.67
C ALA A 107 4.48 -5.68 16.41
N LEU A 108 3.70 -4.62 16.17
CA LEU A 108 2.87 -4.51 14.97
C LEU A 108 3.72 -4.43 13.69
N VAL A 109 4.80 -3.67 13.70
CA VAL A 109 5.77 -3.59 12.58
C VAL A 109 6.43 -4.95 12.34
N ALA A 110 6.82 -5.66 13.39
CA ALA A 110 7.42 -6.99 13.27
C ALA A 110 6.45 -8.00 12.63
N VAL A 111 5.18 -8.02 13.06
CA VAL A 111 4.14 -8.86 12.45
C VAL A 111 3.92 -8.49 10.98
N TYR A 112 3.86 -7.20 10.64
CA TYR A 112 3.76 -6.74 9.25
C TYR A 112 4.92 -7.27 8.40
N LEU A 113 6.16 -7.16 8.88
CA LEU A 113 7.35 -7.64 8.18
C LEU A 113 7.36 -9.16 8.02
N LEU A 114 6.96 -9.91 9.05
CA LEU A 114 6.86 -11.37 8.99
C LEU A 114 5.82 -11.83 7.96
N VAL A 115 4.66 -11.18 7.93
CA VAL A 115 3.61 -11.48 6.94
C VAL A 115 4.08 -11.13 5.53
N SER A 116 4.72 -9.96 5.37
CA SER A 116 5.33 -9.57 4.10
C SER A 116 6.41 -10.55 3.62
N LYS A 117 7.17 -11.18 4.52
CA LYS A 117 8.14 -12.22 4.17
C LYS A 117 7.46 -13.53 3.80
N ALA A 118 6.45 -13.95 4.56
CA ALA A 118 5.66 -15.14 4.25
C ALA A 118 4.97 -15.04 2.87
N TYR A 119 4.66 -13.81 2.44
CA TYR A 119 4.09 -13.53 1.12
C TYR A 119 4.98 -14.02 -0.04
N SER A 120 6.29 -13.77 0.04
CA SER A 120 7.25 -14.05 -1.04
C SER A 120 8.17 -15.25 -0.80
N TYR A 121 8.39 -15.67 0.45
CA TYR A 121 9.31 -16.75 0.78
C TYR A 121 8.91 -18.08 0.13
N GLU A 122 9.82 -18.74 -0.58
CA GLU A 122 9.55 -19.97 -1.34
C GLU A 122 8.90 -21.10 -0.51
N GLY A 123 9.24 -21.21 0.78
CA GLY A 123 8.67 -22.25 1.65
C GLY A 123 7.20 -22.04 2.04
N ILE A 124 6.64 -20.83 1.87
CA ILE A 124 5.23 -20.50 2.18
C ILE A 124 4.51 -19.96 0.95
N ARG A 125 5.06 -18.89 0.35
CA ARG A 125 4.66 -18.23 -0.90
C ARG A 125 3.15 -18.00 -0.99
N LEU A 126 2.60 -17.20 -0.05
CA LEU A 126 1.16 -16.89 -0.01
C LEU A 126 0.64 -16.34 -1.34
N LYS A 127 1.48 -15.60 -2.09
CA LYS A 127 1.15 -15.01 -3.40
C LYS A 127 0.69 -16.00 -4.47
N LYS A 128 0.98 -17.29 -4.30
CA LYS A 128 0.48 -18.36 -5.18
C LYS A 128 -1.04 -18.51 -5.12
N TYR A 129 -1.67 -18.10 -4.01
CA TYR A 129 -3.10 -18.26 -3.77
C TYR A 129 -3.82 -16.92 -3.97
N PRO A 130 -4.66 -16.74 -5.01
CA PRO A 130 -5.20 -15.42 -5.38
C PRO A 130 -6.02 -14.79 -4.26
N LEU A 131 -6.98 -15.52 -3.70
CA LEU A 131 -7.87 -14.97 -2.68
C LEU A 131 -7.15 -14.73 -1.36
N LEU A 132 -6.32 -15.68 -0.93
CA LEU A 132 -5.56 -15.55 0.31
C LEU A 132 -4.52 -14.43 0.20
N SER A 133 -3.79 -14.36 -0.93
CA SER A 133 -2.81 -13.30 -1.16
C SER A 133 -3.43 -11.91 -1.23
N THR A 134 -4.57 -11.77 -1.92
CA THR A 134 -5.33 -10.52 -1.91
C THR A 134 -5.80 -10.17 -0.51
N ALA A 135 -6.41 -11.11 0.23
CA ALA A 135 -6.89 -10.85 1.58
C ALA A 135 -5.76 -10.40 2.51
N VAL A 136 -4.61 -11.08 2.47
CA VAL A 136 -3.41 -10.73 3.23
C VAL A 136 -2.94 -9.32 2.89
N VAL A 137 -2.78 -8.99 1.61
CA VAL A 137 -2.31 -7.66 1.20
C VAL A 137 -3.30 -6.57 1.60
N VAL A 138 -4.58 -6.79 1.33
CA VAL A 138 -5.65 -5.83 1.61
C VAL A 138 -5.78 -5.54 3.11
N VAL A 139 -5.70 -6.57 3.96
CA VAL A 139 -5.76 -6.39 5.42
C VAL A 139 -4.48 -5.73 5.94
N PHE A 140 -3.31 -6.23 5.55
CA PHE A 140 -2.05 -5.77 6.13
C PHE A 140 -1.60 -4.39 5.62
N GLN A 141 -1.87 -4.07 4.35
CA GLN A 141 -1.61 -2.74 3.79
C GLN A 141 -2.77 -1.75 4.02
N GLY A 142 -3.99 -2.24 4.26
CA GLY A 142 -5.15 -1.43 4.59
C GLY A 142 -5.34 -1.26 6.10
N ALA A 143 -6.35 -1.93 6.66
CA ALA A 143 -6.81 -1.77 8.05
C ALA A 143 -5.68 -1.90 9.08
N TYR A 144 -4.81 -2.89 8.90
CA TYR A 144 -3.71 -3.12 9.83
C TYR A 144 -2.73 -1.94 9.84
N THR A 145 -2.32 -1.45 8.67
CA THR A 145 -1.40 -0.31 8.56
C THR A 145 -2.05 0.98 9.06
N PHE A 146 -3.34 1.18 8.78
CA PHE A 146 -4.12 2.28 9.32
C PHE A 146 -4.10 2.30 10.86
N LEU A 147 -4.43 1.18 11.50
CA LEU A 147 -4.45 1.07 12.97
C LEU A 147 -3.05 1.10 13.56
N MET A 148 -2.08 0.44 12.92
CA MET A 148 -0.67 0.45 13.32
C MET A 148 -0.10 1.88 13.32
N THR A 149 -0.49 2.72 12.36
CA THR A 149 -0.13 4.14 12.34
C THR A 149 -0.66 4.88 13.58
N GLN A 150 -1.93 4.65 13.93
CA GLN A 150 -2.55 5.26 15.12
C GLN A 150 -1.89 4.81 16.43
N VAL A 151 -1.59 3.51 16.56
CA VAL A 151 -0.85 2.97 17.71
C VAL A 151 0.55 3.60 17.80
N GLY A 152 1.23 3.77 16.67
CA GLY A 152 2.57 4.38 16.61
C GLY A 152 2.59 5.84 17.10
N VAL A 153 1.52 6.59 16.85
CA VAL A 153 1.37 7.97 17.35
C VAL A 153 0.78 8.09 18.76
N ALA A 154 0.64 6.96 19.46
CA ALA A 154 0.12 6.87 20.83
C ALA A 154 -1.38 7.15 20.98
N ALA A 155 -2.18 6.91 19.94
CA ALA A 155 -3.63 6.99 20.08
C ALA A 155 -4.13 6.05 21.18
N SER A 156 -5.10 6.51 21.97
CA SER A 156 -5.66 5.71 23.06
C SER A 156 -6.37 4.46 22.53
N LEU A 157 -6.39 3.39 23.33
CA LEU A 157 -7.10 2.15 22.95
C LEU A 157 -8.58 2.44 22.64
N THR A 158 -9.20 3.35 23.38
CA THR A 158 -10.59 3.80 23.15
C THR A 158 -10.80 4.44 21.78
N GLN A 159 -9.82 5.22 21.28
CA GLN A 159 -9.90 5.79 19.93
C GLN A 159 -9.66 4.74 18.85
N VAL A 160 -8.63 3.91 19.02
CA VAL A 160 -8.25 2.88 18.03
C VAL A 160 -9.37 1.86 17.87
N SER A 161 -10.01 1.45 18.96
CA SER A 161 -11.11 0.47 18.97
C SER A 161 -12.50 1.07 18.79
N ALA A 162 -12.62 2.39 18.59
CA ALA A 162 -13.92 3.02 18.36
C ALA A 162 -14.58 2.43 17.11
N PRO A 163 -15.88 2.05 17.16
CA PRO A 163 -16.53 1.36 16.03
C PRO A 163 -16.45 2.13 14.70
N ASP A 164 -16.62 3.45 14.74
CA ASP A 164 -16.51 4.34 13.58
C ASP A 164 -15.07 4.38 13.03
N ASN A 165 -14.05 4.35 13.89
CA ASN A 165 -12.64 4.25 13.50
C ASN A 165 -12.31 2.90 12.86
N LEU A 166 -12.86 1.80 13.38
CA LEU A 166 -12.70 0.46 12.80
C LEU A 166 -13.38 0.36 11.43
N VAL A 167 -14.50 1.05 11.21
CA VAL A 167 -15.12 1.19 9.88
C VAL A 167 -14.19 1.95 8.92
N LEU A 168 -13.52 3.02 9.35
CA LEU A 168 -12.52 3.71 8.52
C LEU A 168 -11.30 2.83 8.21
N ALA A 169 -10.87 1.97 9.14
CA ALA A 169 -9.85 0.96 8.87
C ALA A 169 -10.31 -0.05 7.79
N LEU A 170 -11.59 -0.47 7.83
CA LEU A 170 -12.18 -1.29 6.78
C LEU A 170 -12.23 -0.55 5.43
N VAL A 171 -12.58 0.73 5.42
CA VAL A 171 -12.54 1.57 4.21
C VAL A 171 -11.14 1.57 3.59
N SER A 172 -10.08 1.69 4.41
CA SER A 172 -8.70 1.60 3.94
C SER A 172 -8.44 0.27 3.22
N SER A 173 -8.93 -0.84 3.78
CA SER A 173 -8.86 -2.15 3.13
C SER A 173 -9.66 -2.21 1.83
N LEU A 174 -10.87 -1.66 1.77
CA LEU A 174 -11.67 -1.64 0.54
C LEU A 174 -10.98 -0.84 -0.59
N PHE A 175 -10.32 0.27 -0.27
CA PHE A 175 -9.52 1.01 -1.24
C PHE A 175 -8.32 0.21 -1.74
N LEU A 176 -7.64 -0.53 -0.86
CA LEU A 176 -6.58 -1.47 -1.28
C LEU A 176 -7.14 -2.65 -2.07
N CYS A 177 -8.35 -3.13 -1.74
CA CYS A 177 -9.01 -4.22 -2.46
C CYS A 177 -9.25 -3.86 -3.93
N GLY A 178 -9.66 -2.61 -4.19
CA GLY A 178 -9.83 -2.13 -5.56
C GLY A 178 -8.52 -1.80 -6.26
N SER A 179 -7.59 -1.12 -5.58
CA SER A 179 -6.35 -0.64 -6.21
C SER A 179 -5.29 -1.73 -6.39
N TYR A 180 -5.17 -2.69 -5.48
CA TYR A 180 -4.13 -3.71 -5.52
C TYR A 180 -4.17 -4.57 -6.80
N PRO A 181 -5.32 -5.12 -7.23
CA PRO A 181 -5.39 -5.88 -8.49
C PRO A 181 -5.00 -5.04 -9.71
N LEU A 182 -5.29 -3.73 -9.73
CA LEU A 182 -4.86 -2.85 -10.83
C LEU A 182 -3.34 -2.76 -10.91
N THR A 183 -2.62 -2.85 -9.79
CA THR A 183 -1.15 -2.85 -9.79
C THR A 183 -0.54 -4.09 -10.44
N GLN A 184 -1.34 -5.14 -10.66
CA GLN A 184 -0.91 -6.41 -11.25
C GLN A 184 -1.35 -6.56 -12.71
N VAL A 185 -2.18 -5.65 -13.23
CA VAL A 185 -2.87 -5.85 -14.52
C VAL A 185 -1.91 -5.94 -15.71
N TYR A 186 -0.77 -5.24 -15.64
CA TYR A 186 0.26 -5.27 -16.68
C TYR A 186 1.23 -6.46 -16.55
N GLN A 187 1.15 -7.23 -15.45
CA GLN A 187 2.09 -8.31 -15.13
C GLN A 187 1.54 -9.72 -15.44
N HIS A 188 0.39 -9.81 -16.11
CA HIS A 188 -0.31 -11.10 -16.34
C HIS A 188 0.60 -12.16 -16.96
N GLU A 189 1.35 -11.83 -18.01
CA GLU A 189 2.25 -12.79 -18.67
C GLU A 189 3.37 -13.29 -17.74
N GLU A 190 3.97 -12.38 -16.98
CA GLU A 190 5.10 -12.72 -16.10
C GLU A 190 4.64 -13.52 -14.88
N ASP A 191 3.52 -13.12 -14.28
CA ASP A 191 2.88 -13.85 -13.19
C ASP A 191 2.49 -15.27 -13.62
N ALA A 192 1.92 -15.43 -14.82
CA ALA A 192 1.56 -16.73 -15.36
C ALA A 192 2.79 -17.62 -15.59
N ARG A 193 3.90 -17.07 -16.13
CA ARG A 193 5.16 -17.82 -16.31
C ARG A 193 5.76 -18.31 -14.99
N ARG A 194 5.61 -17.54 -13.91
CA ARG A 194 6.05 -17.93 -12.55
C ARG A 194 5.13 -18.95 -11.87
N GLY A 195 3.98 -19.26 -12.47
CA GLY A 195 2.95 -20.11 -11.86
C GLY A 195 2.17 -19.42 -10.73
N ASP A 196 2.29 -18.09 -10.59
CA ASP A 196 1.50 -17.31 -9.65
C ASP A 196 0.08 -17.14 -10.23
N ARG A 197 -0.95 -17.28 -9.38
CA ARG A 197 -2.35 -17.08 -9.79
C ARG A 197 -2.88 -15.85 -9.06
N THR A 198 -2.56 -14.66 -9.55
CA THR A 198 -3.05 -13.40 -8.94
C THR A 198 -4.54 -13.23 -9.15
N LEU A 199 -5.18 -12.37 -8.34
CA LEU A 199 -6.61 -12.08 -8.52
C LEU A 199 -6.88 -11.43 -9.87
N SER A 200 -6.01 -10.50 -10.29
CA SER A 200 -6.14 -9.83 -11.59
C SER A 200 -6.06 -10.83 -12.76
N LEU A 201 -5.13 -11.80 -12.70
CA LEU A 201 -5.08 -12.89 -13.68
C LEU A 201 -6.37 -13.71 -13.74
N ARG A 202 -6.98 -14.02 -12.60
CA ARG A 202 -8.24 -14.80 -12.56
C ARG A 202 -9.45 -14.03 -13.09
N LEU A 203 -9.50 -12.73 -12.83
CA LEU A 203 -10.58 -11.87 -13.32
C LEU A 203 -10.40 -11.49 -14.80
N GLY A 204 -9.17 -11.64 -15.32
CA GLY A 204 -8.77 -11.06 -16.60
C GLY A 204 -8.63 -9.54 -16.52
N ILE A 205 -8.12 -8.93 -17.58
CA ILE A 205 -7.85 -7.48 -17.63
C ILE A 205 -9.14 -6.69 -17.35
N ARG A 206 -10.18 -6.84 -18.18
CA ARG A 206 -11.44 -6.09 -18.03
C ARG A 206 -12.17 -6.38 -16.72
N GLY A 207 -12.18 -7.64 -16.28
CA GLY A 207 -12.78 -8.02 -14.99
C GLY A 207 -12.07 -7.38 -13.80
N THR A 208 -10.75 -7.17 -13.89
CA THR A 208 -9.97 -6.42 -12.89
C THR A 208 -10.48 -4.99 -12.74
N PHE A 209 -10.76 -4.29 -13.85
CA PHE A 209 -11.30 -2.93 -13.80
C PHE A 209 -12.72 -2.87 -13.21
N VAL A 210 -13.59 -3.82 -13.57
CA VAL A 210 -14.95 -3.88 -12.99
C VAL A 210 -14.87 -4.12 -11.48
N PHE A 211 -14.08 -5.11 -11.05
CA PHE A 211 -13.86 -5.41 -9.64
C PHE A 211 -13.29 -4.21 -8.88
N ALA A 212 -12.27 -3.55 -9.45
CA ALA A 212 -11.67 -2.37 -8.86
C ALA A 212 -12.68 -1.23 -8.70
N GLY A 213 -13.45 -0.94 -9.74
CA GLY A 213 -14.49 0.09 -9.70
C GLY A 213 -15.53 -0.17 -8.61
N LEU A 214 -16.02 -1.41 -8.50
CA LEU A 214 -16.97 -1.82 -7.47
C LEU A 214 -16.40 -1.69 -6.05
N ALA A 215 -15.18 -2.19 -5.82
CA ALA A 215 -14.53 -2.14 -4.52
C ALA A 215 -14.20 -0.70 -4.08
N LEU A 216 -13.71 0.14 -5.01
CA LEU A 216 -13.45 1.56 -4.75
C LEU A 216 -14.74 2.33 -4.46
N ALA A 217 -15.82 2.07 -5.22
CA ALA A 217 -17.13 2.68 -4.99
C ALA A 217 -17.71 2.27 -3.64
N ALA A 218 -17.60 0.99 -3.26
CA ALA A 218 -18.02 0.50 -1.94
C ALA A 218 -17.22 1.17 -0.81
N GLY A 219 -15.90 1.29 -0.96
CA GLY A 219 -15.04 2.01 -0.01
C GLY A 219 -15.43 3.49 0.12
N ALA A 220 -15.68 4.17 -1.00
CA ALA A 220 -16.07 5.58 -1.01
C ALA A 220 -17.46 5.81 -0.41
N ALA A 221 -18.42 4.92 -0.68
CA ALA A 221 -19.76 4.97 -0.10
C ALA A 221 -19.72 4.75 1.43
N LEU A 222 -18.92 3.78 1.90
CA LEU A 222 -18.75 3.51 3.32
C LEU A 222 -18.01 4.65 4.03
N LEU A 223 -16.99 5.25 3.40
CA LEU A 223 -16.33 6.46 3.88
C LEU A 223 -17.35 7.59 4.04
N ALA A 224 -18.16 7.85 3.01
CA ALA A 224 -19.16 8.90 3.02
C ALA A 224 -20.19 8.69 4.13
N ALA A 225 -20.73 7.48 4.27
CA ALA A 225 -21.64 7.15 5.36
C ALA A 225 -21.01 7.38 6.74
N THR A 226 -19.73 7.02 6.91
CA THR A 226 -19.01 7.18 8.17
C THR A 226 -18.74 8.65 8.50
N TYR A 227 -18.33 9.46 7.53
CA TYR A 227 -18.12 10.89 7.72
C TYR A 227 -19.43 11.65 7.98
N LEU A 228 -20.53 11.29 7.31
CA LEU A 228 -21.85 11.85 7.63
C LEU A 228 -22.29 11.48 9.05
N TYR A 229 -22.07 10.22 9.46
CA TYR A 229 -22.34 9.78 10.84
C TYR A 229 -21.50 10.54 11.88
N ARG A 230 -20.24 10.85 11.55
CA ARG A 230 -19.34 11.64 12.38
C ARG A 230 -19.60 13.16 12.37
N GLN A 231 -20.51 13.64 11.52
CA GLN A 231 -20.72 15.08 11.26
C GLN A 231 -19.45 15.77 10.72
N GLU A 232 -18.76 15.07 9.81
CA GLU A 232 -17.52 15.49 9.17
C GLU A 232 -17.74 15.77 7.66
N GLU A 233 -18.80 16.51 7.30
CA GLU A 233 -19.17 16.79 5.90
C GLU A 233 -18.06 17.51 5.14
N ARG A 234 -17.26 18.31 5.85
CA ARG A 234 -16.08 18.99 5.30
C ARG A 234 -15.01 17.99 4.84
N HIS A 235 -14.75 16.94 5.64
CA HIS A 235 -13.82 15.88 5.26
C HIS A 235 -14.34 15.11 4.04
N LEU A 236 -15.66 14.85 3.99
CA LEU A 236 -16.27 14.22 2.83
C LEU A 236 -16.12 15.08 1.56
N LEU A 237 -16.47 16.37 1.63
CA LEU A 237 -16.34 17.27 0.49
C LEU A 237 -14.89 17.35 0.00
N LEU A 238 -13.94 17.47 0.93
CA LEU A 238 -12.52 17.55 0.62
C LEU A 238 -12.03 16.26 -0.05
N PHE A 239 -12.44 15.08 0.46
CA PHE A 239 -12.14 13.81 -0.17
C PHE A 239 -12.69 13.73 -1.60
N LEU A 240 -13.96 14.07 -1.82
CA LEU A 240 -14.61 14.01 -3.14
C LEU A 240 -13.93 14.95 -4.15
N VAL A 241 -13.64 16.18 -3.75
CA VAL A 241 -12.98 17.16 -4.62
C VAL A 241 -11.55 16.72 -4.95
N ALA A 242 -10.78 16.32 -3.94
CA ALA A 242 -9.39 15.92 -4.12
C ALA A 242 -9.24 14.62 -4.93
N THR A 243 -10.20 13.69 -4.84
CA THR A 243 -10.17 12.41 -5.55
C THR A 243 -10.90 12.43 -6.90
N GLY A 244 -11.57 13.53 -7.26
CA GLY A 244 -12.17 13.72 -8.59
C GLY A 244 -11.22 13.43 -9.77
N PRO A 245 -9.96 13.92 -9.76
CA PRO A 245 -8.96 13.58 -10.78
C PRO A 245 -8.66 12.08 -10.86
N VAL A 246 -8.70 11.36 -9.73
CA VAL A 246 -8.46 9.91 -9.65
C VAL A 246 -9.58 9.15 -10.34
N VAL A 247 -10.84 9.52 -10.06
CA VAL A 247 -12.03 8.93 -10.70
C VAL A 247 -12.01 9.19 -12.20
N PHE A 248 -11.68 10.41 -12.63
CA PHE A 248 -11.57 10.76 -14.03
C PHE A 248 -10.48 9.94 -14.74
N LEU A 249 -9.28 9.86 -14.15
CA LEU A 249 -8.17 9.10 -14.70
C LEU A 249 -8.49 7.61 -14.80
N PHE A 250 -9.08 7.03 -13.75
CA PHE A 250 -9.53 5.64 -13.75
C PHE A 250 -10.56 5.38 -14.84
N GLY A 251 -11.56 6.26 -15.01
CA GLY A 251 -12.58 6.13 -16.05
C GLY A 251 -12.02 6.23 -17.46
N GLN A 252 -11.06 7.13 -17.69
CA GLN A 252 -10.35 7.21 -18.97
C GLN A 252 -9.52 5.94 -19.25
N TRP A 253 -8.79 5.46 -18.25
CA TRP A 253 -7.98 4.25 -18.39
C TRP A 253 -8.84 3.01 -18.62
N ALA A 254 -9.93 2.85 -17.87
CA ALA A 254 -10.90 1.77 -18.06
C ALA A 254 -11.49 1.78 -19.48
N ARG A 255 -11.83 2.97 -20.01
CA ARG A 255 -12.31 3.11 -21.40
C ARG A 255 -11.26 2.71 -22.42
N ALA A 256 -10.01 3.15 -22.24
CA ALA A 256 -8.91 2.79 -23.13
C ALA A 256 -8.68 1.27 -23.14
N VAL A 257 -8.69 0.63 -21.97
CA VAL A 257 -8.57 -0.84 -21.83
C VAL A 257 -9.76 -1.57 -22.45
N TRP A 258 -10.97 -1.00 -22.36
CA TRP A 258 -12.15 -1.60 -22.99
C TRP A 258 -12.02 -1.62 -24.51
N GLN A 259 -11.44 -0.57 -25.09
CA GLN A 259 -11.17 -0.47 -26.52
C GLN A 259 -9.99 -1.35 -26.93
N GLN A 260 -8.89 -1.34 -26.17
CA GLN A 260 -7.68 -2.07 -26.46
C GLN A 260 -6.99 -2.53 -25.15
N GLU A 261 -6.95 -3.85 -24.92
CA GLU A 261 -6.39 -4.41 -23.69
C GLU A 261 -4.91 -4.07 -23.46
N ALA A 262 -4.16 -3.79 -24.52
CA ALA A 262 -2.76 -3.35 -24.44
C ALA A 262 -2.55 -2.04 -23.66
N ALA A 263 -3.60 -1.24 -23.44
CA ALA A 263 -3.55 -0.07 -22.56
C ALA A 263 -3.43 -0.43 -21.07
N ALA A 264 -3.59 -1.70 -20.70
CA ALA A 264 -3.30 -2.21 -19.36
C ALA A 264 -1.79 -2.38 -19.16
N ASP A 265 -1.04 -1.31 -19.38
CA ASP A 265 0.43 -1.30 -19.37
C ASP A 265 1.01 -0.70 -18.08
N PHE A 266 2.34 -0.75 -18.01
CA PHE A 266 3.11 -0.21 -16.89
C PHE A 266 2.91 1.31 -16.70
N ASP A 267 2.84 2.10 -17.79
CA ASP A 267 2.78 3.56 -17.70
C ASP A 267 1.45 4.03 -17.15
N HIS A 268 0.35 3.48 -17.64
CA HIS A 268 -0.97 3.81 -17.13
C HIS A 268 -1.12 3.38 -15.67
N THR A 269 -0.60 2.20 -15.32
CA THR A 269 -0.60 1.72 -13.93
C THR A 269 0.19 2.65 -13.01
N MET A 270 1.40 3.06 -13.40
CA MET A 270 2.22 3.97 -12.59
C MET A 270 1.61 5.37 -12.49
N ARG A 271 1.05 5.89 -13.58
CA ARG A 271 0.33 7.18 -13.58
C ARG A 271 -0.86 7.13 -12.63
N MET A 272 -1.63 6.04 -12.66
CA MET A 272 -2.76 5.84 -11.74
C MET A 272 -2.30 5.83 -10.27
N ASN A 273 -1.24 5.08 -9.95
CA ASN A 273 -0.68 5.03 -8.60
C ASN A 273 -0.17 6.40 -8.13
N GLN A 274 0.53 7.14 -8.99
CA GLN A 274 1.05 8.47 -8.69
C GLN A 274 -0.06 9.47 -8.37
N VAL A 275 -1.05 9.59 -9.27
CA VAL A 275 -2.15 10.54 -9.12
C VAL A 275 -3.02 10.16 -7.95
N SER A 276 -3.37 8.87 -7.80
CA SER A 276 -4.15 8.38 -6.66
C SER A 276 -3.45 8.65 -5.34
N SER A 277 -2.15 8.34 -5.24
CA SER A 277 -1.39 8.58 -4.02
C SER A 277 -1.31 10.06 -3.66
N LEU A 278 -1.02 10.92 -4.65
CA LEU A 278 -0.93 12.36 -4.41
C LEU A 278 -2.28 12.93 -3.96
N CYS A 279 -3.34 12.65 -4.73
CA CYS A 279 -4.69 13.14 -4.44
C CYS A 279 -5.19 12.68 -3.06
N MET A 280 -5.06 11.39 -2.73
CA MET A 280 -5.50 10.87 -1.43
C MET A 280 -4.63 11.38 -0.28
N SER A 281 -3.31 11.46 -0.46
CA SER A 281 -2.42 12.01 0.57
C SER A 281 -2.73 13.48 0.85
N VAL A 282 -2.91 14.29 -0.19
CA VAL A 282 -3.31 15.69 -0.05
C VAL A 282 -4.67 15.79 0.64
N ALA A 283 -5.63 14.92 0.27
CA ALA A 283 -6.94 14.91 0.90
C ALA A 283 -6.83 14.70 2.41
N PHE A 284 -6.24 13.58 2.83
CA PHE A 284 -6.15 13.23 4.25
C PHE A 284 -5.22 14.16 5.04
N ALA A 285 -4.13 14.65 4.44
CA ALA A 285 -3.26 15.61 5.09
C ALA A 285 -3.95 16.96 5.33
N LEU A 286 -4.77 17.45 4.38
CA LEU A 286 -5.53 18.67 4.58
C LEU A 286 -6.63 18.51 5.64
N MET A 287 -7.18 17.31 5.84
CA MET A 287 -8.14 17.06 6.92
C MET A 287 -7.54 17.28 8.31
N LEU A 288 -6.20 17.15 8.47
CA LEU A 288 -5.53 17.40 9.75
C LEU A 288 -5.52 18.87 10.20
N LEU A 289 -5.96 19.79 9.34
CA LEU A 289 -6.00 21.23 9.64
C LEU A 289 -7.27 21.66 10.40
N TRP A 290 -8.26 20.77 10.57
CA TRP A 290 -9.58 21.10 11.12
C TRP A 290 -10.05 20.06 12.13
#